data_AF-A0A7C6JFS2-F1
#
_entry.id   AF-A0A7C6JFS2-F1
#
_cell.length_a   1.000
_cell.length_b   1.000
_cell.length_c   1.000
_cell.angle_alpha   90.00
_cell.angle_beta   90.00
_cell.angle_gamma   90.00
#
_symmetry.space_group_name_H-M   'P 1'
#
loop_
_entity.id
_entity.type
_entity.pdbx_description
1 polymer ?
#
loop_
_entity_poly.entity_id
_entity_poly.type
_entity_poly.pdbx_seq_one_letter_code
_entity_poly.pdbx_strand_id
1 'polypeptide(L)'
;MNTSRVKPAVLRDPEYMFPAFSNGKVLLNKKKGRLPAMGWNSWNAFGSQNNEELTKAIADAIINLGLAELGYSYVVLDDGCYQSYRINGKLTNDPEKFPSGFKALSAYIHDKGLKFGMYNDIGTNLCAGAAVGTCGYEDIDAETYIDWGVDYIKVDNCYYLWDNATFSDERRAKYTYAPNIRGITVKGHGLDLTLNAVKDGVLTGRGAVNNENDYVSHIGTLDGMHADVTPIGDLWSELQFTVNVPVTGEYALVVNYASGEEIGTGRWLQLAVGSVEEEKRYFDGLLPLTETITSFQDSEEIIVYFNEGENIIRLMNHRRQENTLYSYAALLDGFNKADPDHDIVLSICEWGKTQPQNWAYKVGDSWRILNDITFKVGSDGEAV
;
A
#
# COMPACT_ATOMS: atom_id res chain seq x y z
N MET A 1 11.11 -13.83 -10.02
CA MET A 1 10.77 -12.83 -8.98
C MET A 1 11.13 -13.44 -7.63
N ASN A 2 11.72 -12.69 -6.71
CA ASN A 2 12.10 -13.19 -5.38
C ASN A 2 10.93 -13.17 -4.39
N THR A 3 9.72 -13.48 -4.87
CA THR A 3 8.47 -13.49 -4.10
C THR A 3 7.58 -14.65 -4.55
N SER A 4 6.80 -15.19 -3.62
CA SER A 4 5.73 -16.14 -3.93
C SER A 4 4.49 -15.47 -4.53
N ARG A 5 4.33 -14.14 -4.37
CA ARG A 5 3.15 -13.39 -4.80
C ARG A 5 3.32 -12.88 -6.23
N VAL A 6 2.62 -13.50 -7.17
CA VAL A 6 2.69 -13.20 -8.62
C VAL A 6 1.58 -12.27 -9.15
N LYS A 7 0.56 -12.00 -8.33
CA LYS A 7 -0.58 -11.14 -8.66
C LYS A 7 -1.09 -10.41 -7.41
N PRO A 8 -1.82 -9.28 -7.56
CA PRO A 8 -2.47 -8.63 -6.43
C PRO A 8 -3.38 -9.59 -5.66
N ALA A 9 -3.55 -9.32 -4.36
CA ALA A 9 -4.46 -10.10 -3.52
C ALA A 9 -5.90 -9.94 -3.98
N VAL A 10 -6.66 -11.03 -4.02
CA VAL A 10 -8.10 -10.98 -4.28
C VAL A 10 -8.78 -10.47 -3.02
N LEU A 11 -9.40 -9.29 -3.09
CA LEU A 11 -10.10 -8.71 -1.95
C LEU A 11 -11.56 -9.15 -1.96
N ARG A 12 -11.96 -9.84 -0.89
CA ARG A 12 -13.35 -10.27 -0.67
C ARG A 12 -13.95 -9.68 0.60
N ASP A 13 -13.10 -9.30 1.53
CA ASP A 13 -13.51 -8.68 2.78
C ASP A 13 -13.63 -7.16 2.56
N PRO A 14 -14.83 -6.57 2.76
CA PRO A 14 -15.05 -5.14 2.62
C PRO A 14 -14.18 -4.26 3.52
N GLU A 15 -13.66 -4.77 4.65
CA GLU A 15 -12.79 -3.98 5.55
C GLU A 15 -11.44 -3.62 4.91
N TYR A 16 -11.06 -4.29 3.81
CA TYR A 16 -9.85 -4.00 3.02
C TYR A 16 -10.13 -3.19 1.75
N MET A 17 -11.40 -2.86 1.49
CA MET A 17 -11.82 -2.12 0.30
C MET A 17 -11.94 -0.62 0.56
N PHE A 18 -11.82 0.19 -0.49
CA PHE A 18 -11.81 1.65 -0.41
C PHE A 18 -12.92 2.26 0.47
N PRO A 19 -14.20 1.82 0.42
CA PRO A 19 -15.25 2.37 1.28
C PRO A 19 -14.98 2.25 2.79
N ALA A 20 -14.21 1.24 3.22
CA ALA A 20 -13.88 1.06 4.62
C ALA A 20 -12.77 2.00 5.10
N PHE A 21 -12.02 2.68 4.22
CA PHE A 21 -10.83 3.46 4.58
C PHE A 21 -11.17 4.57 5.59
N SER A 22 -12.29 5.25 5.41
CA SER A 22 -12.73 6.36 6.26
C SER A 22 -13.67 5.95 7.42
N ASN A 23 -13.91 4.66 7.65
CA ASN A 23 -14.92 4.21 8.61
C ASN A 23 -14.52 4.35 10.10
N GLY A 24 -13.27 4.76 10.40
CA GLY A 24 -12.75 4.95 11.76
C GLY A 24 -12.51 3.65 12.54
N LYS A 25 -12.73 2.48 11.94
CA LYS A 25 -12.53 1.16 12.56
C LYS A 25 -11.15 0.62 12.28
N VAL A 26 -10.54 -0.02 13.26
CA VAL A 26 -9.27 -0.75 13.08
C VAL A 26 -9.55 -2.17 12.58
N LEU A 27 -8.57 -2.76 11.89
CA LEU A 27 -8.64 -4.18 11.51
C LEU A 27 -8.56 -5.06 12.77
N LEU A 28 -9.16 -6.25 12.66
CA LEU A 28 -9.25 -7.21 13.75
C LEU A 28 -7.84 -7.51 14.29
N ASN A 29 -7.68 -7.54 15.61
CA ASN A 29 -6.42 -7.80 16.32
C ASN A 29 -5.34 -6.71 16.27
N LYS A 30 -5.62 -5.52 15.71
CA LYS A 30 -4.74 -4.37 16.00
C LYS A 30 -4.86 -4.00 17.47
N LYS A 31 -3.75 -4.08 18.22
CA LYS A 31 -3.65 -3.58 19.60
C LYS A 31 -3.93 -2.06 19.59
N LYS A 32 -4.90 -1.60 20.39
CA LYS A 32 -5.29 -0.18 20.48
C LYS A 32 -4.55 0.51 21.63
N GLY A 33 -4.20 1.79 21.43
CA GLY A 33 -3.86 2.70 22.54
C GLY A 33 -2.37 2.79 22.90
N ARG A 34 -1.50 3.05 21.93
CA ARG A 34 -0.08 3.40 22.20
C ARG A 34 0.12 4.91 22.17
N LEU A 35 1.01 5.39 23.03
CA LEU A 35 1.65 6.69 22.83
C LEU A 35 2.67 6.58 21.69
N PRO A 36 3.04 7.69 21.01
CA PRO A 36 4.09 7.67 20.00
C PRO A 36 5.37 7.02 20.54
N ALA A 37 5.95 6.10 19.76
CA ALA A 37 7.20 5.44 20.11
C ALA A 37 8.34 6.46 20.17
N MET A 38 9.13 6.43 21.24
CA MET A 38 10.28 7.31 21.45
C MET A 38 11.56 6.48 21.44
N GLY A 39 12.54 6.88 20.64
CA GLY A 39 13.78 6.11 20.48
C GLY A 39 14.72 6.70 19.46
N TRP A 40 15.58 5.84 18.93
CA TRP A 40 16.58 6.16 17.94
C TRP A 40 16.48 5.20 16.75
N ASN A 41 16.82 5.70 15.56
CA ASN A 41 16.88 4.92 14.32
C ASN A 41 18.21 5.17 13.61
N SER A 42 18.84 4.12 13.07
CA SER A 42 20.19 4.20 12.51
C SER A 42 20.32 4.95 11.19
N TRP A 43 19.24 5.13 10.42
CA TRP A 43 19.32 5.56 9.02
C TRP A 43 19.97 6.92 8.82
N ASN A 44 19.50 7.95 9.54
CA ASN A 44 19.97 9.32 9.33
C ASN A 44 21.44 9.52 9.71
N ALA A 45 21.99 8.69 10.60
CA ALA A 45 23.37 8.79 11.04
C ALA A 45 24.31 7.93 10.19
N PHE A 46 23.86 6.74 9.79
CA PHE A 46 24.77 5.70 9.28
C PHE A 46 24.35 5.10 7.95
N GLY A 47 23.14 5.38 7.46
CA GLY A 47 22.56 4.70 6.30
C GLY A 47 22.76 3.18 6.40
N SER A 48 23.18 2.56 5.31
CA SER A 48 23.48 1.13 5.24
C SER A 48 24.80 0.70 5.90
N GLN A 49 25.55 1.60 6.56
CA GLN A 49 26.82 1.29 7.24
C GLN A 49 26.62 0.91 8.72
N ASN A 50 25.39 0.74 9.18
CA ASN A 50 25.10 0.27 10.53
C ASN A 50 25.64 -1.16 10.77
N ASN A 51 26.07 -1.44 12.00
CA ASN A 51 26.63 -2.73 12.42
C ASN A 51 26.34 -2.97 13.92
N GLU A 52 26.67 -4.17 14.40
CA GLU A 52 26.39 -4.60 15.77
C GLU A 52 27.12 -3.75 16.82
N GLU A 53 28.42 -3.47 16.63
CA GLU A 53 29.22 -2.70 17.57
C GLU A 53 28.65 -1.30 17.76
N LEU A 54 28.32 -0.63 16.66
CA LEU A 54 27.72 0.69 16.65
C LEU A 54 26.35 0.70 17.32
N THR A 55 25.53 -0.32 17.05
CA THR A 55 24.19 -0.45 17.65
C THR A 55 24.29 -0.62 19.16
N LYS A 56 25.24 -1.42 19.64
CA LYS A 56 25.52 -1.59 21.07
C LYS A 56 26.00 -0.29 21.71
N ALA A 57 26.92 0.43 21.05
CA ALA A 57 27.41 1.72 21.52
C ALA A 57 26.29 2.76 21.64
N ILE A 58 25.34 2.79 20.70
CA ILE A 58 24.17 3.66 20.77
C ILE A 58 23.23 3.26 21.92
N ALA A 59 22.98 1.96 22.11
CA ALA A 59 22.19 1.48 23.25
C ALA A 59 22.83 1.89 24.59
N ASP A 60 24.15 1.75 24.72
CA ASP A 60 24.91 2.22 25.89
C ASP A 60 24.80 3.75 26.06
N ALA A 61 24.91 4.51 24.98
CA ALA A 61 24.80 5.97 25.02
C ALA A 61 23.41 6.44 25.48
N ILE A 62 22.33 5.78 25.04
CA ILE A 62 20.96 6.09 25.47
C ILE A 62 20.82 5.95 26.99
N ILE A 63 21.42 4.91 27.57
CA ILE A 63 21.44 4.70 29.03
C ILE A 63 22.33 5.75 29.72
N ASN A 64 23.58 5.90 29.27
CA ASN A 64 24.56 6.76 29.92
C ASN A 64 24.17 8.25 29.91
N LEU A 65 23.42 8.68 28.89
CA LEU A 65 22.89 10.05 28.76
C LEU A 65 21.56 10.26 29.51
N GLY A 66 21.00 9.22 30.13
CA GLY A 66 19.70 9.28 30.80
C GLY A 66 18.50 9.41 29.85
N LEU A 67 18.67 9.17 28.55
CA LEU A 67 17.59 9.32 27.56
C LEU A 67 16.50 8.27 27.75
N ALA A 68 16.87 7.07 28.21
CA ALA A 68 15.90 6.03 28.57
C ALA A 68 14.92 6.49 29.66
N GLU A 69 15.40 7.24 30.67
CA GLU A 69 14.56 7.79 31.74
C GLU A 69 13.59 8.86 31.23
N LEU A 70 13.91 9.50 30.10
CA LEU A 70 13.05 10.45 29.40
C LEU A 70 12.07 9.77 28.42
N GLY A 71 12.11 8.43 28.30
CA GLY A 71 11.20 7.63 27.48
C GLY A 71 11.79 7.11 26.16
N TYR A 72 13.02 7.49 25.80
CA TYR A 72 13.68 6.97 24.58
C TYR A 72 14.12 5.52 24.79
N SER A 73 13.22 4.60 24.43
CA SER A 73 13.35 3.18 24.75
C SER A 73 13.61 2.30 23.53
N TYR A 74 13.27 2.73 22.32
CA TYR A 74 13.47 1.94 21.11
C TYR A 74 14.83 2.19 20.45
N VAL A 75 15.56 1.13 20.11
CA VAL A 75 16.77 1.15 19.29
C VAL A 75 16.48 0.44 17.98
N VAL A 76 16.21 1.21 16.92
CA VAL A 76 15.74 0.70 15.63
C VAL A 76 16.89 0.60 14.64
N LEU A 77 17.19 -0.63 14.21
CA LEU A 77 18.13 -0.92 13.14
C LEU A 77 17.41 -0.79 11.79
N ASP A 78 17.81 0.20 10.99
CA ASP A 78 17.23 0.46 9.67
C ASP A 78 17.84 -0.45 8.58
N ASP A 79 17.63 -0.09 7.32
CA ASP A 79 18.09 -0.87 6.17
C ASP A 79 19.63 -1.11 6.16
N GLY A 80 20.08 -2.14 5.45
CA GLY A 80 21.51 -2.51 5.33
C GLY A 80 22.02 -3.51 6.36
N CYS A 81 21.12 -4.17 7.10
CA CYS A 81 21.50 -5.13 8.15
C CYS A 81 21.38 -6.63 7.76
N TYR A 82 20.62 -6.96 6.71
CA TYR A 82 20.41 -8.33 6.26
C TYR A 82 21.42 -8.76 5.18
N GLN A 83 21.56 -10.08 4.99
CA GLN A 83 22.03 -10.59 3.72
C GLN A 83 21.06 -10.21 2.58
N SER A 84 21.59 -10.07 1.37
CA SER A 84 20.80 -9.72 0.18
C SER A 84 19.92 -10.85 -0.36
N TYR A 85 19.95 -12.03 0.27
CA TYR A 85 19.21 -13.22 -0.10
C TYR A 85 18.71 -13.97 1.14
N ARG A 86 17.66 -14.78 0.95
CA ARG A 86 17.08 -15.64 1.99
C ARG A 86 17.81 -16.98 2.04
N ILE A 87 17.98 -17.55 3.23
CA ILE A 87 18.48 -18.92 3.43
C ILE A 87 17.29 -19.78 3.87
N ASN A 88 16.98 -20.82 3.10
CA ASN A 88 15.81 -21.69 3.34
C ASN A 88 14.49 -20.90 3.49
N GLY A 89 14.34 -19.83 2.70
CA GLY A 89 13.15 -18.95 2.73
C GLY A 89 13.13 -17.91 3.87
N LYS A 90 14.10 -17.93 4.80
CA LYS A 90 14.15 -17.03 5.95
C LYS A 90 15.15 -15.89 5.77
N LEU A 91 14.88 -14.78 6.43
CA LEU A 91 15.81 -13.66 6.59
C LEU A 91 17.02 -14.11 7.41
N THR A 92 18.18 -13.55 7.08
CA THR A 92 19.42 -13.76 7.82
C THR A 92 20.17 -12.45 7.98
N ASN A 93 20.88 -12.30 9.08
CA ASN A 93 21.76 -11.15 9.32
C ASN A 93 22.97 -11.20 8.38
N ASP A 94 23.50 -10.03 8.04
CA ASP A 94 24.85 -9.93 7.50
C ASP A 94 25.86 -10.41 8.57
N PRO A 95 26.63 -11.50 8.34
CA PRO A 95 27.48 -12.08 9.37
C PRO A 95 28.77 -11.27 9.63
N GLU A 96 29.16 -10.37 8.72
CA GLU A 96 30.31 -9.49 8.93
C GLU A 96 29.92 -8.30 9.80
N LYS A 97 28.74 -7.73 9.55
CA LYS A 97 28.22 -6.59 10.34
C LYS A 97 27.60 -7.01 11.68
N PHE A 98 26.99 -8.18 11.74
CA PHE A 98 26.25 -8.68 12.91
C PHE A 98 26.69 -10.10 13.27
N PRO A 99 27.95 -10.31 13.68
CA PRO A 99 28.51 -11.64 13.88
C PRO A 99 27.80 -12.48 14.97
N SER A 100 27.12 -11.85 15.93
CA SER A 100 26.33 -12.57 16.94
C SER A 100 24.89 -12.88 16.52
N GLY A 101 24.43 -12.27 15.42
CA GLY A 101 23.04 -12.36 14.94
C GLY A 101 22.06 -11.51 15.73
N PHE A 102 20.86 -11.30 15.16
CA PHE A 102 19.89 -10.36 15.71
C PHE A 102 19.29 -10.78 17.05
N LYS A 103 19.13 -12.09 17.30
CA LYS A 103 18.62 -12.59 18.58
C LYS A 103 19.52 -12.23 19.76
N ALA A 104 20.85 -12.33 19.57
CA ALA A 104 21.83 -11.98 20.59
C ALA A 104 21.90 -10.45 20.79
N LEU A 105 21.83 -9.67 19.69
CA LEU A 105 21.76 -8.21 19.75
C LEU A 105 20.49 -7.74 20.49
N SER A 106 19.35 -8.35 20.18
CA SER A 106 18.07 -8.08 20.85
C SER A 106 18.17 -8.34 22.35
N ALA A 107 18.70 -9.51 22.76
CA ALA A 107 18.91 -9.83 24.17
C ALA A 107 19.82 -8.82 24.89
N TYR A 108 20.87 -8.33 24.23
CA TYR A 108 21.74 -7.28 24.79
C TYR A 108 20.99 -5.95 24.98
N ILE A 109 20.12 -5.56 24.05
CA ILE A 109 19.30 -4.34 24.15
C ILE A 109 18.26 -4.49 25.26
N HIS A 110 17.61 -5.65 25.36
CA HIS A 110 16.64 -5.96 26.41
C HIS A 110 17.26 -5.98 27.81
N ASP A 111 18.48 -6.48 27.98
CA ASP A 111 19.21 -6.46 29.27
C ASP A 111 19.42 -5.04 29.82
N LYS A 112 19.40 -4.02 28.95
CA LYS A 112 19.46 -2.60 29.32
C LYS A 112 18.09 -1.98 29.63
N GLY A 113 17.02 -2.76 29.54
CA GLY A 113 15.65 -2.26 29.64
C GLY A 113 15.18 -1.46 28.41
N LEU A 114 15.91 -1.55 27.29
CA LEU A 114 15.54 -0.96 26.00
C LEU A 114 14.76 -1.97 25.14
N LYS A 115 14.21 -1.52 24.03
CA LYS A 115 13.42 -2.27 23.06
C LYS A 115 14.13 -2.33 21.71
N PHE A 116 14.17 -3.51 21.10
CA PHE A 116 14.86 -3.70 19.83
C PHE A 116 13.92 -3.51 18.64
N GLY A 117 14.33 -2.69 17.68
CA GLY A 117 13.58 -2.45 16.46
C GLY A 117 14.34 -2.85 15.20
N MET A 118 13.61 -3.22 14.16
CA MET A 118 14.15 -3.57 12.85
C MET A 118 13.40 -2.88 11.72
N TYR A 119 13.87 -3.10 10.50
CA TYR A 119 13.31 -2.56 9.26
C TYR A 119 13.01 -3.67 8.23
N ASN A 120 11.98 -3.49 7.42
CA ASN A 120 11.75 -4.23 6.18
C ASN A 120 10.89 -3.39 5.20
N ASP A 121 10.36 -4.01 4.15
CA ASP A 121 9.63 -3.41 3.05
C ASP A 121 8.48 -4.32 2.58
N ILE A 122 7.33 -3.77 2.18
CA ILE A 122 6.21 -4.55 1.60
C ILE A 122 6.45 -5.02 0.15
N GLY A 123 7.48 -4.53 -0.52
CA GLY A 123 7.90 -4.96 -1.85
C GLY A 123 8.81 -6.18 -1.85
N THR A 124 9.44 -6.44 -3.00
CA THR A 124 10.34 -7.59 -3.17
C THR A 124 11.75 -7.36 -2.65
N ASN A 125 12.12 -6.10 -2.47
CA ASN A 125 13.43 -5.66 -2.04
C ASN A 125 13.26 -4.56 -0.99
N LEU A 126 14.26 -4.44 -0.12
CA LEU A 126 14.44 -3.27 0.73
C LEU A 126 14.82 -2.05 -0.11
N CYS A 127 14.62 -0.83 0.40
CA CYS A 127 14.94 0.40 -0.34
C CYS A 127 16.44 0.50 -0.74
N ALA A 128 17.36 -0.04 0.06
CA ALA A 128 18.79 -0.14 -0.25
C ALA A 128 19.13 -1.30 -1.21
N GLY A 129 18.13 -2.06 -1.67
CA GLY A 129 18.24 -3.01 -2.77
C GLY A 129 18.34 -4.49 -2.38
N ALA A 130 18.52 -4.83 -1.10
CA ALA A 130 18.58 -6.22 -0.64
C ALA A 130 17.28 -6.96 -1.00
N ALA A 131 17.37 -8.12 -1.66
CA ALA A 131 16.21 -8.79 -2.27
C ALA A 131 15.46 -9.71 -1.29
N VAL A 132 15.11 -9.13 -0.15
CA VAL A 132 14.53 -9.82 1.01
C VAL A 132 13.31 -9.09 1.59
N GLY A 133 12.59 -8.34 0.74
CA GLY A 133 11.33 -7.70 1.14
C GLY A 133 10.26 -8.72 1.57
N THR A 134 9.25 -8.26 2.31
CA THR A 134 8.21 -9.11 2.91
C THR A 134 7.16 -9.63 1.93
N CYS A 135 7.12 -9.11 0.70
CA CYS A 135 6.15 -9.50 -0.32
C CYS A 135 6.10 -11.03 -0.51
N GLY A 136 5.01 -11.68 -0.08
CA GLY A 136 4.83 -13.12 -0.19
C GLY A 136 5.57 -13.95 0.87
N TYR A 137 6.17 -13.32 1.87
CA TYR A 137 6.86 -13.91 3.01
C TYR A 137 6.32 -13.38 4.34
N GLU A 138 5.19 -12.66 4.37
CA GLU A 138 4.71 -11.93 5.53
C GLU A 138 4.60 -12.80 6.79
N ASP A 139 4.01 -14.00 6.68
CA ASP A 139 3.88 -14.94 7.80
C ASP A 139 5.27 -15.44 8.29
N ILE A 140 6.18 -15.79 7.37
CA ILE A 140 7.52 -16.32 7.70
C ILE A 140 8.42 -15.23 8.32
N ASP A 141 8.31 -14.01 7.81
CA ASP A 141 9.09 -12.88 8.30
C ASP A 141 8.58 -12.46 9.68
N ALA A 142 7.27 -12.46 9.90
CA ALA A 142 6.69 -12.21 11.22
C ALA A 142 7.19 -13.21 12.28
N GLU A 143 7.18 -14.51 11.97
CA GLU A 143 7.76 -15.55 12.84
C GLU A 143 9.24 -15.29 13.13
N THR A 144 10.00 -14.89 12.11
CA THR A 144 11.44 -14.62 12.23
C THR A 144 11.71 -13.44 13.17
N TYR A 145 10.93 -12.36 13.04
CA TYR A 145 11.05 -11.19 13.90
C TYR A 145 10.67 -11.48 15.36
N ILE A 146 9.64 -12.30 15.58
CA ILE A 146 9.27 -12.74 16.93
C ILE A 146 10.38 -13.62 17.52
N ASP A 147 10.96 -14.56 16.76
CA ASP A 147 12.07 -15.39 17.25
C ASP A 147 13.32 -14.58 17.63
N TRP A 148 13.58 -13.48 16.91
CA TRP A 148 14.65 -12.54 17.25
C TRP A 148 14.29 -11.58 18.38
N GLY A 149 13.04 -11.56 18.85
CA GLY A 149 12.59 -10.69 19.95
C GLY A 149 12.44 -9.23 19.53
N VAL A 150 11.98 -8.95 18.32
CA VAL A 150 11.79 -7.57 17.83
C VAL A 150 10.55 -6.93 18.46
N ASP A 151 10.69 -5.76 19.07
CA ASP A 151 9.61 -4.95 19.68
C ASP A 151 9.03 -3.87 18.74
N TYR A 152 9.73 -3.56 17.65
CA TYR A 152 9.37 -2.50 16.71
C TYR A 152 9.78 -2.88 15.30
N ILE A 153 8.89 -2.73 14.33
CA ILE A 153 9.22 -2.93 12.92
C ILE A 153 8.80 -1.71 12.10
N LYS A 154 9.77 -1.09 11.43
CA LYS A 154 9.53 -0.11 10.36
C LYS A 154 9.38 -0.87 9.06
N VAL A 155 8.28 -0.65 8.35
CA VAL A 155 7.98 -1.36 7.11
C VAL A 155 7.71 -0.35 5.99
N ASP A 156 8.59 -0.35 5.00
CA ASP A 156 8.63 0.59 3.88
C ASP A 156 7.82 0.06 2.68
N ASN A 157 7.82 0.77 1.54
CA ASN A 157 7.02 0.49 0.34
C ASN A 157 7.84 0.58 -0.97
N CYS A 158 9.15 0.34 -0.90
CA CYS A 158 10.04 0.22 -2.05
C CYS A 158 9.82 -1.04 -2.86
N TYR A 159 10.00 -0.94 -4.18
CA TYR A 159 9.88 -2.10 -5.10
C TYR A 159 8.53 -2.84 -5.02
N TYR A 160 7.47 -2.18 -4.56
CA TYR A 160 6.13 -2.76 -4.47
C TYR A 160 5.55 -3.06 -5.86
N LEU A 161 5.20 -4.32 -6.12
CA LEU A 161 4.92 -4.82 -7.46
C LEU A 161 3.67 -4.23 -8.13
N TRP A 162 2.76 -3.67 -7.34
CA TRP A 162 1.43 -3.22 -7.79
C TRP A 162 1.21 -1.72 -7.61
N ASP A 163 2.30 -0.96 -7.57
CA ASP A 163 2.32 0.51 -7.58
C ASP A 163 3.38 0.98 -8.60
N ASN A 164 3.13 2.11 -9.26
CA ASN A 164 4.04 2.81 -10.17
C ASN A 164 4.80 3.97 -9.51
N ALA A 165 4.58 4.24 -8.21
CA ALA A 165 5.20 5.36 -7.51
C ALA A 165 6.61 5.06 -6.96
N THR A 166 6.88 3.85 -6.46
CA THR A 166 8.17 3.53 -5.82
C THR A 166 9.14 2.87 -6.80
N PHE A 167 10.31 3.49 -7.01
CA PHE A 167 11.28 3.13 -8.06
C PHE A 167 10.62 3.01 -9.44
N SER A 168 9.79 4.01 -9.76
CA SER A 168 8.89 4.16 -10.91
C SER A 168 9.18 3.26 -12.11
N ASP A 169 8.44 2.16 -12.22
CA ASP A 169 8.25 1.42 -13.47
C ASP A 169 6.88 1.83 -14.02
N GLU A 170 6.88 2.67 -15.05
CA GLU A 170 5.65 3.21 -15.66
C GLU A 170 4.68 2.11 -16.09
N ARG A 171 5.19 0.93 -16.47
CA ARG A 171 4.36 -0.25 -16.83
C ARG A 171 3.49 -0.76 -15.68
N ARG A 172 3.79 -0.36 -14.44
CA ARG A 172 2.95 -0.66 -13.27
C ARG A 172 1.72 0.24 -13.18
N ALA A 173 1.62 1.29 -14.01
CA ALA A 173 0.42 2.12 -14.12
C ALA A 173 -0.84 1.30 -14.42
N LYS A 174 -0.69 0.11 -15.02
CA LYS A 174 -1.76 -0.86 -15.21
C LYS A 174 -2.54 -1.24 -13.94
N TYR A 175 -1.90 -1.15 -12.77
CA TYR A 175 -2.52 -1.42 -11.46
C TYR A 175 -3.06 -0.16 -10.78
N THR A 176 -2.53 1.02 -11.14
CA THR A 176 -2.84 2.30 -10.48
C THR A 176 -4.02 3.02 -11.11
N TYR A 177 -4.12 2.97 -12.44
CA TYR A 177 -5.13 3.69 -13.21
C TYR A 177 -6.17 2.72 -13.77
N ALA A 178 -7.41 3.16 -13.86
CA ALA A 178 -8.41 2.49 -14.69
C ALA A 178 -8.10 2.74 -16.18
N PRO A 179 -8.67 1.95 -17.10
CA PRO A 179 -8.62 2.29 -18.52
C PRO A 179 -9.40 3.57 -18.80
N ASN A 180 -9.13 4.17 -19.96
CA ASN A 180 -9.95 5.25 -20.48
C ASN A 180 -11.34 4.72 -20.81
N ILE A 181 -12.38 5.43 -20.38
CA ILE A 181 -13.77 5.00 -20.54
C ILE A 181 -14.49 5.97 -21.47
N ARG A 182 -15.08 5.45 -22.54
CA ARG A 182 -15.94 6.24 -23.45
C ARG A 182 -17.42 6.09 -23.13
N GLY A 183 -17.81 5.01 -22.47
CA GLY A 183 -19.20 4.82 -22.06
C GLY A 183 -19.49 3.41 -21.59
N ILE A 184 -20.77 3.18 -21.33
CA ILE A 184 -21.31 1.86 -20.98
C ILE A 184 -22.54 1.55 -21.84
N THR A 185 -22.82 0.27 -22.02
CA THR A 185 -24.08 -0.21 -22.57
C THR A 185 -24.70 -1.20 -21.60
N VAL A 186 -25.99 -1.03 -21.27
CA VAL A 186 -26.76 -1.88 -20.37
C VAL A 186 -27.91 -2.51 -21.14
N LYS A 187 -27.98 -3.84 -21.13
CA LYS A 187 -29.01 -4.61 -21.83
C LYS A 187 -29.67 -5.62 -20.91
N GLY A 188 -30.98 -5.79 -21.03
CA GLY A 188 -31.74 -6.78 -20.25
C GLY A 188 -33.18 -6.36 -20.08
N HIS A 189 -34.10 -7.33 -19.99
CA HIS A 189 -35.51 -7.06 -19.73
C HIS A 189 -36.16 -6.01 -20.68
N GLY A 190 -35.75 -6.00 -21.96
CA GLY A 190 -36.24 -5.04 -22.97
C GLY A 190 -35.55 -3.67 -22.94
N LEU A 191 -34.65 -3.42 -22.00
CA LEU A 191 -33.75 -2.26 -21.99
C LEU A 191 -32.56 -2.53 -22.92
N ASP A 192 -32.21 -1.53 -23.74
CA ASP A 192 -30.95 -1.43 -24.49
C ASP A 192 -30.52 0.04 -24.45
N LEU A 193 -29.67 0.38 -23.48
CA LEU A 193 -29.29 1.75 -23.15
C LEU A 193 -27.78 1.93 -23.27
N THR A 194 -27.34 2.88 -24.08
CA THR A 194 -25.93 3.29 -24.17
C THR A 194 -25.77 4.70 -23.60
N LEU A 195 -24.80 4.86 -22.69
CA LEU A 195 -24.46 6.12 -22.03
C LEU A 195 -23.01 6.48 -22.32
N ASN A 196 -22.75 7.73 -22.68
CA ASN A 196 -21.42 8.28 -22.91
C ASN A 196 -20.79 8.82 -21.63
N ALA A 197 -19.50 8.55 -21.43
CA ALA A 197 -18.78 8.89 -20.21
C ALA A 197 -18.72 10.40 -19.91
N VAL A 198 -18.62 11.26 -20.93
CA VAL A 198 -18.50 12.72 -20.76
C VAL A 198 -19.87 13.40 -20.70
N LYS A 199 -20.83 12.91 -21.49
CA LYS A 199 -22.17 13.53 -21.61
C LYS A 199 -23.14 13.08 -20.53
N ASP A 200 -23.10 11.80 -20.18
CA ASP A 200 -24.07 11.16 -19.28
C ASP A 200 -23.44 10.75 -17.94
N GLY A 201 -22.11 10.70 -17.88
CA GLY A 201 -21.37 10.33 -16.68
C GLY A 201 -21.13 11.48 -15.71
N VAL A 202 -21.00 11.15 -14.42
CA VAL A 202 -20.65 12.08 -13.35
C VAL A 202 -19.31 11.67 -12.75
N LEU A 203 -18.34 12.57 -12.76
CA LEU A 203 -17.05 12.36 -12.09
C LEU A 203 -17.16 12.71 -10.61
N THR A 204 -16.69 11.80 -9.76
CA THR A 204 -16.47 12.08 -8.33
C THR A 204 -15.00 12.37 -8.09
N GLY A 205 -14.71 13.12 -7.01
CA GLY A 205 -13.35 13.52 -6.69
C GLY A 205 -12.75 14.50 -7.71
N ARG A 206 -11.41 14.51 -7.86
CA ARG A 206 -10.69 15.55 -8.65
C ARG A 206 -9.57 15.04 -9.54
N GLY A 207 -9.35 13.73 -9.59
CA GLY A 207 -8.29 13.11 -10.35
C GLY A 207 -8.65 12.77 -11.80
N ALA A 208 -9.89 12.35 -12.05
CA ALA A 208 -10.35 12.01 -13.39
C ALA A 208 -10.57 13.25 -14.27
N VAL A 209 -10.37 13.09 -15.58
CA VAL A 209 -10.42 14.18 -16.57
C VAL A 209 -11.35 13.83 -17.73
N ASN A 210 -12.22 14.77 -18.10
CA ASN A 210 -13.00 14.72 -19.34
C ASN A 210 -12.12 15.16 -20.52
N ASN A 211 -12.09 14.38 -21.59
CA ASN A 211 -11.29 14.64 -22.78
C ASN A 211 -12.18 15.05 -23.97
N GLU A 212 -11.62 15.82 -24.92
CA GLU A 212 -12.36 16.39 -26.06
C GLU A 212 -13.00 15.34 -26.99
N ASN A 213 -12.52 14.09 -26.98
CA ASN A 213 -13.03 12.99 -27.80
C ASN A 213 -14.03 12.09 -27.03
N ASP A 214 -14.86 12.69 -26.18
CA ASP A 214 -15.97 12.05 -25.48
C ASP A 214 -15.56 10.84 -24.60
N TYR A 215 -14.40 10.91 -23.94
CA TYR A 215 -13.93 9.88 -22.99
C TYR A 215 -13.34 10.46 -21.70
N VAL A 216 -13.30 9.65 -20.66
CA VAL A 216 -12.74 9.96 -19.35
C VAL A 216 -11.43 9.21 -19.14
N SER A 217 -10.41 9.87 -18.61
CA SER A 217 -9.10 9.31 -18.24
C SER A 217 -8.76 9.61 -16.79
N HIS A 218 -7.60 9.10 -16.31
CA HIS A 218 -7.09 9.34 -14.95
C HIS A 218 -8.03 8.89 -13.81
N ILE A 219 -8.92 7.93 -14.09
CA ILE A 219 -9.79 7.32 -13.09
C ILE A 219 -8.93 6.46 -12.17
N GLY A 220 -9.02 6.69 -10.85
CA GLY A 220 -8.35 5.90 -9.83
C GLY A 220 -7.93 6.74 -8.62
N THR A 221 -7.16 6.14 -7.71
CA THR A 221 -6.56 6.83 -6.56
C THR A 221 -5.21 7.44 -6.95
N LEU A 222 -5.20 8.75 -7.26
CA LEU A 222 -3.97 9.39 -7.71
C LEU A 222 -2.92 9.54 -6.61
N ASP A 223 -1.69 9.65 -7.09
CA ASP A 223 -0.45 9.82 -6.37
C ASP A 223 -0.29 11.22 -5.76
N GLY A 224 -0.10 11.21 -4.44
CA GLY A 224 -0.15 12.38 -3.58
C GLY A 224 1.20 12.92 -3.10
N MET A 225 2.34 12.49 -3.62
CA MET A 225 3.64 13.01 -3.17
C MET A 225 4.70 12.87 -4.28
N HIS A 226 4.91 13.88 -5.12
CA HIS A 226 6.26 14.10 -5.68
C HIS A 226 7.11 14.71 -4.56
N ALA A 227 8.44 14.63 -4.65
CA ALA A 227 9.32 15.32 -3.69
C ALA A 227 9.02 16.84 -3.59
N ASP A 228 8.41 17.40 -4.64
CA ASP A 228 8.17 18.84 -4.79
C ASP A 228 6.70 19.25 -4.64
N VAL A 229 5.75 18.31 -4.65
CA VAL A 229 4.32 18.60 -4.59
C VAL A 229 3.57 17.50 -3.83
N THR A 230 2.99 17.90 -2.69
CA THR A 230 1.91 17.20 -2.01
C THR A 230 0.59 17.79 -2.50
N PRO A 231 -0.28 17.04 -3.21
CA PRO A 231 -1.60 17.50 -3.54
C PRO A 231 -2.42 17.73 -2.27
N ILE A 232 -3.10 18.87 -2.22
CA ILE A 232 -4.00 19.20 -1.12
C ILE A 232 -5.40 18.67 -1.47
N GLY A 233 -5.88 17.68 -0.70
CA GLY A 233 -7.23 17.10 -0.73
C GLY A 233 -7.36 15.79 -1.53
N ASP A 234 -8.59 15.30 -1.66
CA ASP A 234 -8.91 14.03 -2.31
C ASP A 234 -8.56 14.06 -3.80
N LEU A 235 -7.68 13.14 -4.22
CA LEU A 235 -7.34 12.90 -5.63
C LEU A 235 -7.73 11.48 -6.10
N TRP A 236 -8.62 10.82 -5.38
CA TRP A 236 -9.30 9.66 -5.93
C TRP A 236 -10.40 10.13 -6.87
N SER A 237 -10.81 9.31 -7.83
CA SER A 237 -11.96 9.59 -8.70
C SER A 237 -12.63 8.33 -9.19
N GLU A 238 -13.93 8.45 -9.38
CA GLU A 238 -14.77 7.44 -10.01
C GLU A 238 -15.62 8.09 -11.10
N LEU A 239 -16.00 7.28 -12.08
CA LEU A 239 -16.98 7.65 -13.09
C LEU A 239 -18.29 6.95 -12.76
N GLN A 240 -19.34 7.74 -12.51
CA GLN A 240 -20.66 7.25 -12.15
C GLN A 240 -21.65 7.40 -13.31
N PHE A 241 -22.55 6.44 -13.44
CA PHE A 241 -23.70 6.51 -14.33
C PHE A 241 -24.97 6.20 -13.56
N THR A 242 -26.01 6.99 -13.78
CA THR A 242 -27.34 6.73 -13.26
C THR A 242 -28.17 6.01 -14.32
N VAL A 243 -28.70 4.84 -13.98
CA VAL A 243 -29.53 4.02 -14.88
C VAL A 243 -30.85 3.72 -14.20
N ASN A 244 -31.95 4.03 -14.89
CA ASN A 244 -33.28 3.66 -14.45
C ASN A 244 -33.71 2.36 -15.17
N VAL A 245 -33.96 1.29 -14.42
CA VAL A 245 -34.30 -0.02 -15.00
C VAL A 245 -35.78 -0.38 -14.76
N PRO A 246 -36.43 -1.04 -15.73
CA PRO A 246 -37.88 -1.28 -15.68
C PRO A 246 -38.30 -2.36 -14.67
N VAL A 247 -37.40 -3.29 -14.31
CA VAL A 247 -37.68 -4.38 -13.37
C VAL A 247 -36.41 -4.73 -12.59
N THR A 248 -36.59 -5.26 -11.38
CA THR A 248 -35.48 -5.83 -10.61
C THR A 248 -34.98 -7.10 -11.30
N GLY A 249 -33.67 -7.24 -11.52
CA GLY A 249 -33.12 -8.41 -12.21
C GLY A 249 -31.66 -8.29 -12.63
N GLU A 250 -31.22 -9.28 -13.41
CA GLU A 250 -29.88 -9.31 -13.99
C GLU A 250 -29.85 -8.61 -15.36
N TYR A 251 -28.82 -7.80 -15.57
CA TYR A 251 -28.58 -7.06 -16.80
C TYR A 251 -27.15 -7.31 -17.26
N ALA A 252 -26.95 -7.40 -18.57
CA ALA A 252 -25.63 -7.41 -19.18
C ALA A 252 -25.12 -5.97 -19.29
N LEU A 253 -23.96 -5.70 -18.69
CA LEU A 253 -23.27 -4.42 -18.78
C LEU A 253 -21.97 -4.61 -19.58
N VAL A 254 -21.79 -3.79 -20.60
CA VAL A 254 -20.55 -3.70 -21.39
C VAL A 254 -19.93 -2.34 -21.17
N VAL A 255 -18.62 -2.30 -20.94
CA VAL A 255 -17.84 -1.06 -20.81
C VAL A 255 -17.08 -0.84 -22.12
N ASN A 256 -17.24 0.33 -22.73
CA ASN A 256 -16.44 0.73 -23.89
C ASN A 256 -15.17 1.43 -23.40
N TYR A 257 -14.02 0.78 -23.58
CA TYR A 257 -12.78 1.16 -22.94
C TYR A 257 -11.58 1.15 -23.90
N ALA A 258 -10.55 1.93 -23.56
CA ALA A 258 -9.21 1.84 -24.14
C ALA A 258 -8.20 1.76 -22.98
N SER A 259 -7.31 0.77 -22.99
CA SER A 259 -6.40 0.51 -21.87
C SER A 259 -4.93 0.67 -22.27
N GLY A 260 -4.09 0.92 -21.27
CA GLY A 260 -2.66 1.15 -21.44
C GLY A 260 -1.88 0.78 -20.19
N GLU A 261 -0.56 0.91 -20.25
CA GLU A 261 0.32 0.77 -19.08
C GLU A 261 1.15 2.03 -18.90
N GLU A 262 0.51 3.20 -19.05
CA GLU A 262 1.13 4.53 -18.96
C GLU A 262 0.47 5.38 -17.87
N ILE A 263 1.19 6.38 -17.36
CA ILE A 263 0.66 7.26 -16.31
C ILE A 263 -0.61 7.94 -16.83
N GLY A 264 -1.72 7.80 -16.09
CA GLY A 264 -3.03 8.33 -16.47
C GLY A 264 -3.98 7.31 -17.12
N THR A 265 -3.46 6.22 -17.70
CA THR A 265 -4.27 5.16 -18.33
C THR A 265 -3.74 3.76 -17.99
N GLY A 266 -4.52 2.99 -17.25
CA GLY A 266 -4.17 1.65 -16.83
C GLY A 266 -5.06 0.58 -17.44
N ARG A 267 -5.09 -0.58 -16.77
CA ARG A 267 -5.86 -1.76 -17.21
C ARG A 267 -6.84 -2.25 -16.17
N TRP A 268 -6.63 -1.91 -14.91
CA TRP A 268 -7.42 -2.45 -13.82
C TRP A 268 -8.74 -1.70 -13.68
N LEU A 269 -9.85 -2.40 -13.91
CA LEU A 269 -11.18 -1.86 -13.73
C LEU A 269 -11.81 -2.47 -12.48
N GLN A 270 -12.41 -1.61 -11.66
CA GLN A 270 -13.39 -1.99 -10.67
C GLN A 270 -14.76 -1.46 -11.10
N LEU A 271 -15.77 -2.32 -11.02
CA LEU A 271 -17.17 -1.98 -11.28
C LEU A 271 -18.02 -2.34 -10.08
N ALA A 272 -18.77 -1.37 -9.57
CA ALA A 272 -19.77 -1.60 -8.54
C ALA A 272 -21.12 -0.98 -8.90
N VAL A 273 -22.17 -1.47 -8.22
CA VAL A 273 -23.51 -0.88 -8.26
C VAL A 273 -23.92 -0.51 -6.83
N GLY A 274 -24.50 0.68 -6.66
CA GLY A 274 -24.94 1.23 -5.38
C GLY A 274 -24.11 2.42 -4.91
N SER A 275 -24.40 2.91 -3.71
CA SER A 275 -23.61 3.97 -3.07
C SER A 275 -22.22 3.46 -2.63
N VAL A 276 -21.40 4.34 -2.06
CA VAL A 276 -20.09 3.94 -1.51
C VAL A 276 -20.27 3.03 -0.30
N GLU A 277 -21.26 3.30 0.54
CA GLU A 277 -21.52 2.60 1.80
C GLU A 277 -22.14 1.20 1.60
N GLU A 278 -22.94 1.04 0.54
CA GLU A 278 -23.63 -0.21 0.19
C GLU A 278 -22.98 -0.90 -1.03
N GLU A 279 -21.69 -0.62 -1.26
CA GLU A 279 -20.97 -1.08 -2.45
C GLU A 279 -21.12 -2.60 -2.65
N LYS A 280 -21.64 -2.98 -3.82
CA LYS A 280 -21.53 -4.35 -4.33
C LYS A 280 -20.68 -4.36 -5.60
N ARG A 281 -19.50 -4.97 -5.50
CA ARG A 281 -18.54 -5.08 -6.60
C ARG A 281 -18.88 -6.26 -7.51
N TYR A 282 -18.98 -6.01 -8.81
CA TYR A 282 -19.30 -7.00 -9.86
C TYR A 282 -18.12 -7.31 -10.76
N PHE A 283 -17.15 -6.40 -10.87
CA PHE A 283 -15.91 -6.63 -11.57
C PHE A 283 -14.74 -6.02 -10.80
N ASP A 284 -13.62 -6.74 -10.75
CA ASP A 284 -12.37 -6.31 -10.11
C ASP A 284 -11.21 -7.05 -10.80
N GLY A 285 -10.65 -6.46 -11.85
CA GLY A 285 -9.65 -7.18 -12.65
C GLY A 285 -9.01 -6.37 -13.77
N LEU A 286 -8.04 -7.01 -14.44
CA LEU A 286 -7.33 -6.45 -15.58
C LEU A 286 -8.13 -6.67 -16.86
N LEU A 287 -8.38 -5.58 -17.58
CA LEU A 287 -8.87 -5.63 -18.94
C LEU A 287 -7.72 -5.89 -19.95
N PRO A 288 -8.01 -6.52 -21.11
CA PRO A 288 -7.05 -6.68 -22.20
C PRO A 288 -6.50 -5.34 -22.71
N LEU A 289 -5.23 -5.34 -23.12
CA LEU A 289 -4.61 -4.20 -23.81
C LEU A 289 -5.36 -3.87 -25.10
N THR A 290 -5.55 -2.58 -25.35
CA THR A 290 -6.01 -2.08 -26.65
C THR A 290 -4.82 -1.66 -27.50
N GLU A 291 -5.04 -1.46 -28.80
CA GLU A 291 -3.97 -1.05 -29.74
C GLU A 291 -3.32 0.27 -29.33
N THR A 292 -4.14 1.22 -28.88
CA THR A 292 -3.71 2.51 -28.31
C THR A 292 -4.63 2.89 -27.15
N ILE A 293 -4.24 3.89 -26.36
CA ILE A 293 -5.10 4.46 -25.29
C ILE A 293 -6.32 5.23 -25.80
N THR A 294 -6.54 5.28 -27.12
CA THR A 294 -7.74 5.85 -27.75
C THR A 294 -8.39 4.91 -28.78
N SER A 295 -7.89 3.67 -28.91
CA SER A 295 -8.50 2.60 -29.71
C SER A 295 -9.52 1.85 -28.85
N PHE A 296 -10.74 2.39 -28.76
CA PHE A 296 -11.76 1.83 -27.87
C PHE A 296 -12.38 0.54 -28.41
N GLN A 297 -12.62 -0.38 -27.49
CA GLN A 297 -13.33 -1.64 -27.74
C GLN A 297 -14.29 -1.93 -26.57
N ASP A 298 -15.19 -2.88 -26.80
CA ASP A 298 -16.12 -3.34 -25.77
C ASP A 298 -15.47 -4.41 -24.88
N SER A 299 -15.77 -4.37 -23.58
CA SER A 299 -15.46 -5.45 -22.65
C SER A 299 -16.31 -6.68 -22.94
N GLU A 300 -15.94 -7.82 -22.34
CA GLU A 300 -16.89 -8.91 -22.14
C GLU A 300 -18.10 -8.42 -21.31
N GLU A 301 -19.22 -9.12 -21.43
CA GLU A 301 -20.43 -8.80 -20.65
C GLU A 301 -20.18 -9.05 -19.16
N ILE A 302 -20.43 -8.02 -18.36
CA ILE A 302 -20.42 -8.08 -16.90
C ILE A 302 -21.88 -8.17 -16.44
N ILE A 303 -22.25 -9.30 -15.85
CA ILE A 303 -23.62 -9.48 -15.33
C ILE A 303 -23.76 -8.71 -14.01
N VAL A 304 -24.66 -7.73 -14.01
CA VAL A 304 -24.96 -6.87 -12.86
C VAL A 304 -26.41 -7.05 -12.43
N TYR A 305 -26.67 -6.95 -11.13
CA TYR A 305 -28.02 -7.00 -10.59
C TYR A 305 -28.47 -5.58 -10.22
N PHE A 306 -29.60 -5.17 -10.77
CA PHE A 306 -30.24 -3.88 -10.50
C PHE A 306 -31.57 -4.07 -9.79
N ASN A 307 -31.92 -3.11 -8.94
CA ASN A 307 -33.27 -2.97 -8.39
C ASN A 307 -34.13 -2.15 -9.34
N GLU A 308 -35.43 -2.42 -9.44
CA GLU A 308 -36.37 -1.60 -10.22
C GLU A 308 -36.24 -0.12 -9.83
N GLY A 309 -36.22 0.75 -10.83
CA GLY A 309 -35.98 2.18 -10.61
C GLY A 309 -34.52 2.57 -10.83
N GLU A 310 -34.11 3.62 -10.13
CA GLU A 310 -32.80 4.24 -10.28
C GLU A 310 -31.69 3.42 -9.60
N ASN A 311 -30.58 3.21 -10.32
CA ASN A 311 -29.37 2.57 -9.83
C ASN A 311 -28.15 3.40 -10.24
N ILE A 312 -27.11 3.36 -9.40
CA ILE A 312 -25.84 4.04 -9.66
C ILE A 312 -24.80 2.96 -9.99
N ILE A 313 -24.20 3.07 -11.17
CA ILE A 313 -23.04 2.28 -11.59
C ILE A 313 -21.79 3.12 -11.32
N ARG A 314 -20.75 2.51 -10.75
CA ARG A 314 -19.47 3.16 -10.42
C ARG A 314 -18.33 2.41 -11.11
N LEU A 315 -17.57 3.11 -11.94
CA LEU A 315 -16.33 2.63 -12.56
C LEU A 315 -15.13 3.33 -11.90
N MET A 316 -14.17 2.56 -11.43
CA MET A 316 -13.10 3.06 -10.55
C MET A 316 -11.84 2.21 -10.61
N ASN A 317 -10.78 2.68 -9.94
CA ASN A 317 -9.63 1.86 -9.58
C ASN A 317 -8.99 2.35 -8.27
N HIS A 318 -9.32 1.69 -7.17
CA HIS A 318 -8.75 1.94 -5.85
C HIS A 318 -7.63 0.98 -5.46
N ARG A 319 -7.23 0.09 -6.38
CA ARG A 319 -6.32 -1.02 -6.08
C ARG A 319 -5.01 -0.59 -5.50
N ARG A 320 -4.49 0.57 -5.89
CA ARG A 320 -3.23 1.07 -5.34
C ARG A 320 -3.29 1.20 -3.82
N GLN A 321 -4.32 1.85 -3.28
CA GLN A 321 -4.49 1.98 -1.83
C GLN A 321 -4.89 0.65 -1.17
N GLU A 322 -5.81 -0.08 -1.79
CA GLU A 322 -6.30 -1.36 -1.26
C GLU A 322 -5.19 -2.42 -1.16
N ASN A 323 -4.29 -2.50 -2.16
CA ASN A 323 -3.14 -3.40 -2.18
C ASN A 323 -2.14 -3.07 -1.07
N THR A 324 -1.81 -1.79 -0.92
CA THR A 324 -0.88 -1.31 0.11
C THR A 324 -1.41 -1.62 1.50
N LEU A 325 -2.67 -1.26 1.80
CA LEU A 325 -3.31 -1.61 3.08
C LEU A 325 -3.25 -3.11 3.34
N TYR A 326 -3.63 -3.93 2.35
CA TYR A 326 -3.62 -5.38 2.49
C TYR A 326 -2.23 -5.92 2.81
N SER A 327 -1.18 -5.37 2.21
CA SER A 327 0.19 -5.89 2.41
C SER A 327 0.71 -5.61 3.82
N TYR A 328 0.43 -4.42 4.36
CA TYR A 328 0.70 -4.13 5.78
C TYR A 328 -0.14 -4.99 6.71
N ALA A 329 -1.41 -5.20 6.38
CA ALA A 329 -2.32 -6.00 7.19
C ALA A 329 -1.93 -7.48 7.21
N ALA A 330 -1.45 -8.03 6.09
CA ALA A 330 -0.94 -9.39 6.02
C ALA A 330 0.25 -9.62 6.97
N LEU A 331 1.12 -8.63 7.12
CA LEU A 331 2.22 -8.69 8.08
C LEU A 331 1.73 -8.59 9.53
N LEU A 332 0.76 -7.71 9.82
CA LEU A 332 0.10 -7.65 11.13
C LEU A 332 -0.56 -8.99 11.49
N ASP A 333 -1.26 -9.61 10.54
CA ASP A 333 -1.85 -10.94 10.70
C ASP A 333 -0.77 -12.00 10.96
N GLY A 334 0.36 -11.92 10.26
CA GLY A 334 1.53 -12.76 10.52
C GLY A 334 2.01 -12.67 11.97
N PHE A 335 2.16 -11.44 12.50
CA PHE A 335 2.56 -11.24 13.90
C PHE A 335 1.54 -11.83 14.86
N ASN A 336 0.25 -11.56 14.65
CA ASN A 336 -0.82 -12.07 15.52
C ASN A 336 -0.92 -13.60 15.50
N LYS A 337 -0.61 -14.25 14.36
CA LYS A 337 -0.58 -15.72 14.26
C LYS A 337 0.65 -16.31 14.96
N ALA A 338 1.80 -15.67 14.79
CA ALA A 338 3.07 -16.18 15.31
C ALA A 338 3.15 -16.04 16.84
N ASP A 339 2.76 -14.88 17.38
CA ASP A 339 2.57 -14.67 18.82
C ASP A 339 1.62 -13.50 19.08
N PRO A 340 0.34 -13.75 19.43
CA PRO A 340 -0.64 -12.69 19.68
C PRO A 340 -0.32 -11.84 20.91
N ASP A 341 0.44 -12.38 21.87
CA ASP A 341 0.77 -11.69 23.12
C ASP A 341 2.03 -10.82 22.97
N HIS A 342 2.89 -11.14 22.00
CA HIS A 342 4.09 -10.36 21.71
C HIS A 342 3.76 -8.90 21.37
N ASP A 343 4.41 -7.97 22.08
CA ASP A 343 4.13 -6.55 21.96
C ASP A 343 5.04 -5.89 20.92
N ILE A 344 4.59 -5.88 19.66
CA ILE A 344 5.32 -5.25 18.55
C ILE A 344 4.63 -3.96 18.07
N VAL A 345 5.43 -2.93 17.83
CA VAL A 345 4.99 -1.68 17.20
C VAL A 345 5.17 -1.80 15.68
N LEU A 346 4.09 -1.66 14.92
CA LEU A 346 4.13 -1.66 13.45
C LEU A 346 4.14 -0.23 12.91
N SER A 347 5.27 0.20 12.35
CA SER A 347 5.45 1.54 11.77
C SER A 347 5.43 1.50 10.24
N ILE A 348 4.49 2.21 9.64
CA ILE A 348 4.25 2.23 8.19
C ILE A 348 5.04 3.38 7.53
N CYS A 349 5.96 3.05 6.65
CA CYS A 349 6.87 3.99 6.00
C CYS A 349 6.63 4.05 4.49
N GLU A 350 5.40 4.30 4.05
CA GLU A 350 5.07 4.37 2.61
C GLU A 350 5.20 5.78 1.99
N TRP A 351 5.90 6.71 2.68
CA TRP A 351 6.27 8.04 2.18
C TRP A 351 5.11 8.99 1.85
N GLY A 352 3.93 8.77 2.42
CA GLY A 352 2.73 9.57 2.17
C GLY A 352 2.06 9.28 0.81
N LYS A 353 2.55 8.30 0.05
CA LYS A 353 2.23 8.10 -1.38
C LYS A 353 0.77 7.69 -1.61
N THR A 354 0.16 7.05 -0.62
CA THR A 354 -1.21 6.53 -0.63
C THR A 354 -2.07 7.13 0.49
N GLN A 355 -1.67 8.29 1.02
CA GLN A 355 -2.41 9.04 2.05
C GLN A 355 -2.65 8.23 3.35
N PRO A 356 -1.59 7.75 4.02
CA PRO A 356 -1.67 6.86 5.17
C PRO A 356 -2.38 7.51 6.36
N GLN A 357 -2.45 8.85 6.42
CA GLN A 357 -3.28 9.56 7.39
C GLN A 357 -4.75 9.11 7.38
N ASN A 358 -5.26 8.61 6.25
CA ASN A 358 -6.65 8.19 6.10
C ASN A 358 -6.89 6.73 6.44
N TRP A 359 -5.86 5.88 6.55
CA TRP A 359 -6.07 4.43 6.67
C TRP A 359 -5.03 3.69 7.54
N ALA A 360 -3.83 4.22 7.74
CA ALA A 360 -2.76 3.52 8.45
C ALA A 360 -3.13 3.23 9.91
N TYR A 361 -3.99 4.05 10.52
CA TYR A 361 -4.54 3.79 11.86
C TYR A 361 -5.24 2.43 11.97
N LYS A 362 -5.66 1.84 10.85
CA LYS A 362 -6.35 0.55 10.81
C LYS A 362 -5.43 -0.62 11.13
N VAL A 363 -4.14 -0.49 10.82
CA VAL A 363 -3.18 -1.59 10.81
C VAL A 363 -1.90 -1.25 11.57
N GLY A 364 -1.36 -0.05 11.42
CA GLY A 364 -0.12 0.38 12.06
C GLY A 364 -0.33 1.25 13.30
N ASP A 365 0.74 1.39 14.08
CA ASP A 365 0.82 2.20 15.29
C ASP A 365 1.44 3.58 15.05
N SER A 366 2.27 3.70 14.01
CA SER A 366 2.82 4.96 13.51
C SER A 366 2.91 4.94 11.99
N TRP A 367 2.88 6.10 11.33
CA TRP A 367 3.02 6.17 9.88
C TRP A 367 3.67 7.48 9.42
N ARG A 368 4.45 7.38 8.34
CA ARG A 368 5.06 8.53 7.66
C ARG A 368 4.06 9.15 6.69
N ILE A 369 3.87 10.47 6.76
CA ILE A 369 2.90 11.19 5.91
C ILE A 369 3.54 12.08 4.85
N LEU A 370 4.87 12.20 4.79
CA LEU A 370 5.59 13.10 3.89
C LEU A 370 6.89 12.47 3.36
N ASN A 371 7.44 13.05 2.29
CA ASN A 371 8.74 12.70 1.72
C ASN A 371 9.85 13.62 2.26
N ASP A 372 10.10 13.54 3.56
CA ASP A 372 10.91 14.48 4.35
C ASP A 372 12.36 14.03 4.61
N ILE A 373 12.78 12.86 4.09
CA ILE A 373 14.18 12.42 4.21
C ILE A 373 15.03 13.18 3.18
N THR A 374 15.52 14.35 3.56
CA THR A 374 16.66 14.97 2.89
C THR A 374 17.92 14.56 3.64
N PHE A 375 18.82 13.85 2.96
CA PHE A 375 20.12 13.44 3.51
C PHE A 375 21.00 14.70 3.62
N LYS A 376 20.87 15.45 4.72
CA LYS A 376 21.75 16.55 5.08
C LYS A 376 22.10 16.46 6.55
N VAL A 377 23.05 15.59 6.87
CA VAL A 377 23.74 15.59 8.16
C VAL A 377 25.24 15.80 7.92
N GLY A 378 25.83 16.67 8.72
CA GLY A 378 27.21 17.13 8.65
C GLY A 378 27.27 18.62 8.98
N SER A 379 27.72 18.97 10.18
CA SER A 379 28.18 20.34 10.49
C SER A 379 29.46 20.70 9.70
N ASP A 380 29.97 19.79 8.89
CA ASP A 380 31.16 19.86 8.05
C ASP A 380 30.90 19.56 6.55
N GLY A 381 29.68 19.23 6.14
CA GLY A 381 29.25 19.37 4.74
C GLY A 381 29.92 18.49 3.68
N GLU A 382 30.63 17.41 4.04
CA GLU A 382 31.24 16.50 3.07
C GLU A 382 30.56 15.13 3.14
N ALA A 383 29.79 14.79 2.10
CA ALA A 383 29.28 13.44 1.84
C ALA A 383 30.29 12.68 0.97
N VAL A 384 30.62 11.45 1.34
CA VAL A 384 31.26 10.47 0.44
C VAL A 384 30.19 9.51 -0.07
#